data_AF-A0A355YQ00-F1
#
_entry.id   AF-A0A355YQ00-F1
#
_cell.length_a   1.000
_cell.length_b   1.000
_cell.length_c   1.000
_cell.angle_alpha   90.00
_cell.angle_beta   90.00
_cell.angle_gamma   90.00
#
_symmetry.space_group_name_H-M   'P 1'
#
loop_
_entity.id
_entity.type
_entity.pdbx_description
1 polymer ?
#
loop_
_entity_poly.entity_id
_entity_poly.type
_entity_poly.pdbx_seq_one_letter_code
_entity_poly.pdbx_strand_id
1 'polypeptide(L)'
;KTPKGAPSTSEEALKLLDHPLVDLILSYRTLTKLNSTYLEALPRQIDLKTGRLHTSYHQAVTATGRLSSSNPNLQNIPIRSEQGARIRGAFIANKGYVIIAADYSQIELRIMAHISQDESLLKAFNNDVDVHSATASMMFNVPLNEVTKDHRRNAKAINFGLIYGMSAFGLAKQIDVSRTEAKAYIDAYFENYPSVLNYMNNTKEIAKAQGYVETVMGRRLYLPQINAKNKMLQQHALRTAINAPMQGSSADIIKKAMLDVYQWIGDDNPDIKMIMQVHDELVFEVKASKADEFAHKIQTLMSDTYPLDIPLVVDVGVGDSWQQAH
;
A
#
# COMPACT_ATOMS: atom_id res chain seq x y z
N LYS A 1 -1.11 -14.12 24.66
CA LYS A 1 -0.03 -15.12 24.85
C LYS A 1 0.68 -15.33 23.51
N THR A 2 1.97 -15.64 23.49
CA THR A 2 2.72 -16.00 22.28
C THR A 2 2.32 -17.40 21.80
N PRO A 3 2.71 -17.84 20.58
CA PRO A 3 2.47 -19.23 20.12
C PRO A 3 3.06 -20.29 21.06
N LYS A 4 4.05 -19.92 21.88
CA LYS A 4 4.68 -20.77 22.91
C LYS A 4 4.02 -20.66 24.30
N GLY A 5 2.89 -19.96 24.42
CA GLY A 5 2.13 -19.84 25.68
C GLY A 5 2.59 -18.75 26.65
N ALA A 6 3.74 -18.11 26.42
CA ALA A 6 4.24 -17.03 27.27
C ALA A 6 3.36 -15.76 27.18
N PRO A 7 3.33 -14.89 28.22
CA PRO A 7 2.72 -13.58 28.13
C PRO A 7 3.27 -12.81 26.91
N SER A 8 2.38 -12.23 26.10
CA SER A 8 2.83 -11.43 24.95
C SER A 8 3.26 -10.07 25.44
N THR A 9 4.42 -9.61 25.00
CA THR A 9 4.81 -8.20 25.12
C THR A 9 4.70 -7.50 23.77
N SER A 10 3.92 -8.00 22.80
CA SER A 10 3.63 -7.30 21.54
C SER A 10 3.08 -5.89 21.78
N GLU A 11 3.28 -4.98 20.82
CA GLU A 11 2.72 -3.62 20.88
C GLU A 11 1.22 -3.63 21.20
N GLU A 12 0.44 -4.49 20.53
CA GLU A 12 -0.99 -4.64 20.80
C GLU A 12 -1.32 -5.10 22.22
N ALA A 13 -0.44 -5.89 22.86
CA ALA A 13 -0.68 -6.39 24.20
C ALA A 13 -0.27 -5.36 25.25
N LEU A 14 0.79 -4.59 24.96
CA LEU A 14 1.25 -3.49 25.80
C LEU A 14 0.24 -2.34 25.83
N LYS A 15 -0.38 -2.00 24.69
CA LYS A 15 -1.42 -0.96 24.60
C LYS A 15 -2.70 -1.25 25.40
N LEU A 16 -2.91 -2.50 25.84
CA LEU A 16 -4.03 -2.86 26.71
C LEU A 16 -3.75 -2.56 28.20
N LEU A 17 -2.52 -2.18 28.54
CA LEU A 17 -2.12 -1.89 29.91
C LEU A 17 -2.15 -0.38 30.12
N ASP A 18 -2.86 0.05 31.15
CA ASP A 18 -2.86 1.44 31.60
C ASP A 18 -1.70 1.66 32.59
N HIS A 19 -0.50 1.92 32.05
CA HIS A 19 0.70 2.13 32.87
C HIS A 19 1.75 2.99 32.13
N PRO A 20 2.34 4.04 32.75
CA PRO A 20 3.30 4.94 32.08
C PRO A 20 4.54 4.24 31.48
N LEU A 21 4.96 3.13 32.07
CA LEU A 21 6.07 2.31 31.54
C LEU A 21 5.81 1.74 30.14
N VAL A 22 4.54 1.58 29.74
CA VAL A 22 4.16 1.09 28.40
C VAL A 22 4.72 2.01 27.33
N ASP A 23 4.48 3.31 27.45
CA ASP A 23 4.93 4.30 26.46
C ASP A 23 6.46 4.35 26.38
N LEU A 24 7.14 4.26 27.53
CA LEU A 24 8.60 4.19 27.58
C LEU A 24 9.14 2.93 26.87
N ILE A 25 8.53 1.76 27.11
CA ILE A 25 8.93 0.51 26.44
C ILE A 25 8.68 0.60 24.93
N LEU A 26 7.53 1.12 24.50
CA LEU A 26 7.19 1.27 23.08
C LEU A 26 8.13 2.26 22.38
N SER A 27 8.43 3.38 23.02
CA SER A 27 9.40 4.37 22.54
C SER A 27 10.80 3.78 22.43
N TYR A 28 11.29 3.12 23.49
CA TYR A 28 12.58 2.43 23.49
C TYR A 28 12.69 1.43 22.34
N ARG A 29 11.69 0.55 22.18
CA ARG A 29 11.69 -0.46 21.10
C ARG A 29 11.70 0.17 19.71
N THR A 30 10.93 1.23 19.52
CA THR A 30 10.91 1.98 18.27
C THR A 30 12.31 2.54 17.97
N LEU A 31 12.91 3.27 18.91
CA LEU A 31 14.24 3.86 18.75
C LEU A 31 15.33 2.81 18.57
N THR A 32 15.35 1.74 19.35
CA THR A 32 16.31 0.63 19.20
C THR A 32 16.18 -0.03 17.83
N LYS A 33 14.94 -0.24 17.34
CA LYS A 33 14.72 -0.80 16.00
C LYS A 33 15.23 0.16 14.91
N LEU A 34 14.91 1.45 15.00
CA LEU A 34 15.36 2.45 14.02
C LEU A 34 16.89 2.55 13.98
N ASN A 35 17.53 2.57 15.15
CA ASN A 35 18.99 2.63 15.26
C ASN A 35 19.66 1.38 14.67
N SER A 36 19.27 0.20 15.15
CA SER A 36 19.91 -1.06 14.73
C SER A 36 19.60 -1.42 13.27
N THR A 37 18.37 -1.19 12.80
CA THR A 37 17.92 -1.62 11.46
C THR A 37 18.35 -0.64 10.37
N TYR A 38 18.44 0.65 10.68
CA TYR A 38 18.70 1.68 9.66
C TYR A 38 20.00 2.45 9.92
N LEU A 39 20.11 3.15 11.05
CA LEU A 39 21.25 4.06 11.28
C LEU A 39 22.60 3.34 11.37
N GLU A 40 22.65 2.17 12.00
CA GLU A 40 23.89 1.39 12.08
C GLU A 40 24.11 0.46 10.89
N ALA A 41 23.03 -0.09 10.32
CA ALA A 41 23.12 -1.12 9.30
C ALA A 41 23.30 -0.56 7.89
N LEU A 42 22.58 0.52 7.52
CA LEU A 42 22.65 1.08 6.16
C LEU A 42 24.06 1.58 5.81
N PRO A 43 24.77 2.35 6.65
CA PRO A 43 26.12 2.80 6.31
C PRO A 43 27.11 1.65 6.06
N ARG A 44 26.93 0.51 6.73
CA ARG A 44 27.78 -0.68 6.56
C ARG A 44 27.47 -1.46 5.28
N GLN A 45 26.34 -1.20 4.63
CA GLN A 45 25.91 -1.84 3.38
C GLN A 45 26.26 -1.00 2.14
N ILE A 46 26.89 0.17 2.32
CA ILE A 46 27.35 0.98 1.19
C ILE A 46 28.44 0.20 0.45
N ASP A 47 28.22 -0.03 -0.84
CA ASP A 47 29.21 -0.65 -1.70
C ASP A 47 30.39 0.31 -1.90
N LEU A 48 31.61 -0.16 -1.62
CA LEU A 48 32.82 0.66 -1.65
C LEU A 48 33.22 1.12 -3.06
N LYS A 49 32.79 0.42 -4.11
CA LYS A 49 33.14 0.76 -5.50
C LYS A 49 32.27 1.88 -6.04
N THR A 50 30.99 1.86 -5.71
CA THR A 50 29.98 2.79 -6.23
C THR A 50 29.65 3.92 -5.25
N GLY A 51 29.92 3.74 -3.95
CA GLY A 51 29.51 4.65 -2.90
C GLY A 51 27.99 4.66 -2.68
N ARG A 52 27.27 3.61 -3.09
CA ARG A 52 25.80 3.54 -3.06
C ARG A 52 25.30 2.29 -2.35
N LEU A 53 24.03 2.33 -1.93
CA LEU A 53 23.30 1.16 -1.47
C LEU A 53 22.73 0.40 -2.67
N HIS A 54 22.95 -0.92 -2.70
CA HIS A 54 22.41 -1.82 -3.73
C HIS A 54 21.45 -2.80 -3.09
N THR A 55 20.15 -2.49 -3.14
CA THR A 55 19.12 -3.42 -2.66
C THR A 55 18.97 -4.62 -3.59
N SER A 56 18.54 -5.76 -3.05
CA SER A 56 18.15 -6.93 -3.82
C SER A 56 16.62 -6.98 -3.96
N TYR A 57 16.12 -6.86 -5.20
CA TYR A 57 14.72 -7.10 -5.51
C TYR A 57 14.47 -8.58 -5.84
N HIS A 58 13.45 -9.16 -5.20
CA HIS A 58 13.06 -10.54 -5.44
C HIS A 58 11.76 -10.61 -6.22
N GLN A 59 11.84 -11.15 -7.44
CA GLN A 59 10.70 -11.19 -8.36
C GLN A 59 9.75 -12.37 -8.11
N ALA A 60 10.25 -13.47 -7.55
CA ALA A 60 9.54 -14.75 -7.42
C ALA A 60 9.41 -15.22 -5.96
N VAL A 61 9.13 -14.30 -5.03
CA VAL A 61 9.00 -14.60 -3.59
C VAL A 61 7.58 -14.40 -3.07
N THR A 62 6.93 -13.29 -3.40
CA THR A 62 5.61 -12.99 -2.84
C THR A 62 4.50 -13.75 -3.57
N ALA A 63 3.49 -14.20 -2.82
CA ALA A 63 2.37 -14.96 -3.39
C ALA A 63 1.50 -14.12 -4.35
N THR A 64 1.35 -12.82 -4.07
CA THR A 64 0.54 -11.90 -4.89
C THR A 64 1.32 -11.29 -6.05
N GLY A 65 2.62 -11.59 -6.19
CA GLY A 65 3.43 -11.13 -7.31
C GLY A 65 4.04 -9.74 -7.12
N ARG A 66 3.88 -9.08 -5.96
CA ARG A 66 4.66 -7.88 -5.60
C ARG A 66 6.17 -8.19 -5.58
N LEU A 67 6.99 -7.20 -5.92
CA LEU A 67 8.42 -7.29 -5.60
C LEU A 67 8.59 -7.27 -4.09
N SER A 68 9.60 -7.96 -3.57
CA SER A 68 10.10 -7.74 -2.22
C SER A 68 11.56 -7.28 -2.28
N SER A 69 12.03 -6.66 -1.21
CA SER A 69 13.36 -6.05 -1.14
C SER A 69 14.12 -6.57 0.09
N SER A 70 15.43 -6.78 -0.04
CA SER A 70 16.33 -7.11 1.07
C SER A 70 17.73 -6.54 0.86
N ASN A 71 18.49 -6.37 1.94
CA ASN A 71 19.89 -5.93 1.91
C ASN A 71 20.14 -4.63 1.11
N PRO A 72 19.51 -3.50 1.47
CA PRO A 72 18.53 -3.30 2.55
C PRO A 72 17.09 -3.53 2.09
N ASN A 73 16.17 -3.80 3.02
CA ASN A 73 14.73 -3.86 2.72
C ASN A 73 14.14 -2.45 2.72
N LEU A 74 13.96 -1.87 1.53
CA LEU A 74 13.47 -0.51 1.35
C LEU A 74 11.98 -0.35 1.68
N GLN A 75 11.19 -1.43 1.58
CA GLN A 75 9.75 -1.42 1.87
C GLN A 75 9.41 -1.25 3.35
N ASN A 76 10.39 -1.46 4.24
CA ASN A 76 10.18 -1.34 5.68
C ASN A 76 10.60 0.03 6.23
N ILE A 77 11.17 0.92 5.41
CA ILE A 77 11.63 2.23 5.85
C ILE A 77 10.39 3.05 6.30
N PRO A 78 10.33 3.50 7.57
CA PRO A 78 9.12 4.14 8.09
C PRO A 78 8.83 5.48 7.43
N ILE A 79 7.53 5.70 7.13
CA ILE A 79 7.04 6.86 6.38
C ILE A 79 6.48 7.95 7.31
N ARG A 80 5.70 7.55 8.32
CA ARG A 80 4.80 8.46 9.05
C ARG A 80 5.38 9.10 10.30
N SER A 81 6.46 8.55 10.84
CA SER A 81 7.10 9.11 12.04
C SER A 81 8.15 10.13 11.67
N GLU A 82 8.35 11.14 12.51
CA GLU A 82 9.41 12.14 12.33
C GLU A 82 10.79 11.49 12.18
N GLN A 83 11.08 10.45 12.97
CA GLN A 83 12.34 9.72 12.88
C GLN A 83 12.45 8.90 11.58
N GLY A 84 11.32 8.37 11.09
CA GLY A 84 11.26 7.71 9.78
C GLY A 84 11.54 8.66 8.63
N ALA A 85 10.93 9.85 8.68
CA ALA A 85 11.18 10.92 7.72
C ALA A 85 12.65 11.34 7.68
N ARG A 86 13.32 11.40 8.84
CA ARG A 86 14.77 11.66 8.90
C ARG A 86 15.61 10.56 8.25
N ILE A 87 15.22 9.29 8.39
CA ILE A 87 15.91 8.18 7.71
C ILE A 87 15.72 8.28 6.20
N ARG A 88 14.50 8.57 5.72
CA ARG A 88 14.26 8.81 4.29
C ARG A 88 15.04 10.00 3.75
N GLY A 89 15.21 11.06 4.55
CA GLY A 89 16.02 12.23 4.19
C GLY A 89 17.50 11.91 3.95
N ALA A 90 17.99 10.75 4.39
CA ALA A 90 19.36 10.30 4.12
C ALA A 90 19.53 9.70 2.71
N PHE A 91 18.45 9.42 1.99
CA PHE A 91 18.48 8.94 0.61
C PHE A 91 18.47 10.17 -0.31
N ILE A 92 19.66 10.61 -0.72
CA ILE A 92 19.88 11.85 -1.46
C ILE A 92 20.26 11.59 -2.93
N ALA A 93 20.03 12.58 -3.78
CA ALA A 93 20.56 12.60 -5.13
C ALA A 93 22.05 13.02 -5.15
N ASN A 94 22.77 12.61 -6.19
CA ASN A 94 24.10 13.11 -6.50
C ASN A 94 24.07 14.61 -6.83
N LYS A 95 25.24 15.26 -6.72
CA LYS A 95 25.38 16.66 -7.09
C LYS A 95 24.96 16.89 -8.56
N GLY A 96 24.09 17.87 -8.78
CA GLY A 96 23.54 18.19 -10.11
C GLY A 96 22.32 17.34 -10.51
N TYR A 97 21.89 16.44 -9.63
CA TYR A 97 20.69 15.62 -9.77
C TYR A 97 19.69 15.92 -8.64
N VAL A 98 18.45 15.52 -8.84
CA VAL A 98 17.34 15.55 -7.89
C VAL A 98 16.68 14.17 -7.86
N ILE A 99 15.93 13.89 -6.80
CA ILE A 99 15.05 12.73 -6.70
C ILE A 99 13.67 13.10 -7.25
N ILE A 100 13.12 12.23 -8.09
CA ILE A 100 11.70 12.24 -8.45
C ILE A 100 11.07 11.00 -7.82
N ALA A 101 9.97 11.17 -7.09
CA ALA A 101 9.14 10.08 -6.59
C ALA A 101 7.78 10.15 -7.27
N ALA A 102 7.34 9.05 -7.87
CA ALA A 102 6.07 8.93 -8.58
C ALA A 102 5.27 7.78 -7.96
N ASP A 103 4.16 8.10 -7.30
CA ASP A 103 3.35 7.16 -6.52
C ASP A 103 1.92 7.06 -7.08
N TYR A 104 1.39 5.86 -7.23
CA TYR A 104 0.01 5.71 -7.69
C TYR A 104 -0.99 6.07 -6.59
N SER A 105 -1.79 7.09 -6.84
CA SER A 105 -2.78 7.57 -5.89
C SER A 105 -3.94 6.58 -5.75
N GLN A 106 -3.98 5.90 -4.60
CA GLN A 106 -5.05 4.98 -4.19
C GLN A 106 -5.26 3.81 -5.18
N ILE A 107 -4.19 3.26 -5.76
CA ILE A 107 -4.27 2.25 -6.83
C ILE A 107 -5.18 1.06 -6.49
N GLU A 108 -5.11 0.53 -5.28
CA GLU A 108 -5.92 -0.63 -4.90
C GLU A 108 -7.41 -0.32 -4.81
N LEU A 109 -7.78 0.90 -4.42
CA LEU A 109 -9.17 1.35 -4.45
C LEU A 109 -9.66 1.55 -5.87
N ARG A 110 -8.80 2.06 -6.77
CA ARG A 110 -9.13 2.20 -8.18
C ARG A 110 -9.34 0.84 -8.83
N ILE A 111 -8.47 -0.12 -8.54
CA ILE A 111 -8.63 -1.51 -8.97
C ILE A 111 -9.92 -2.11 -8.41
N MET A 112 -10.25 -1.87 -7.13
CA MET A 112 -11.51 -2.33 -6.55
C MET A 112 -12.71 -1.77 -7.30
N ALA A 113 -12.73 -0.48 -7.62
CA ALA A 113 -13.81 0.13 -8.40
C ALA A 113 -13.95 -0.54 -9.78
N HIS A 114 -12.85 -0.78 -10.47
CA HIS A 114 -12.82 -1.47 -11.76
C HIS A 114 -13.31 -2.93 -11.66
N ILE A 115 -12.79 -3.75 -10.74
CA ILE A 115 -13.16 -5.18 -10.70
C ILE A 115 -14.57 -5.41 -10.13
N SER A 116 -15.04 -4.52 -9.26
CA SER A 116 -16.39 -4.61 -8.70
C SER A 116 -17.45 -4.00 -9.61
N GLN A 117 -17.07 -3.12 -10.54
CA GLN A 117 -18.00 -2.35 -11.38
C GLN A 117 -19.03 -1.58 -10.54
N ASP A 118 -18.59 -1.07 -9.38
CA ASP A 118 -19.45 -0.30 -8.50
C ASP A 118 -19.63 1.13 -9.02
N GLU A 119 -20.84 1.47 -9.46
CA GLU A 119 -21.15 2.75 -10.10
C GLU A 119 -20.81 3.95 -9.21
N SER A 120 -21.03 3.85 -7.90
CA SER A 120 -20.73 4.91 -6.93
C SER A 120 -19.21 5.14 -6.84
N LEU A 121 -18.40 4.08 -6.78
CA LEU A 121 -16.95 4.20 -6.78
C LEU A 121 -16.40 4.72 -8.12
N LEU A 122 -16.89 4.18 -9.25
CA LEU A 122 -16.48 4.61 -10.58
C LEU A 122 -16.79 6.09 -10.79
N LYS A 123 -17.99 6.54 -10.39
CA LYS A 123 -18.40 7.94 -10.43
C LYS A 123 -17.54 8.81 -9.52
N ALA A 124 -17.22 8.37 -8.30
CA ALA A 124 -16.37 9.13 -7.39
C ALA A 124 -14.98 9.37 -8.00
N PHE A 125 -14.34 8.33 -8.56
CA PHE A 125 -13.03 8.46 -9.18
C PHE A 125 -13.03 9.26 -10.48
N ASN A 126 -14.06 9.14 -11.32
CA ASN A 126 -14.17 9.93 -12.56
C ASN A 126 -14.45 11.42 -12.32
N ASN A 127 -14.90 11.79 -11.12
CA ASN A 127 -15.15 13.20 -10.75
C ASN A 127 -14.10 13.72 -9.75
N ASP A 128 -12.95 13.05 -9.62
CA ASP A 128 -11.86 13.41 -8.68
C ASP A 128 -12.32 13.61 -7.22
N VAL A 129 -13.34 12.87 -6.81
CA VAL A 129 -13.84 12.89 -5.43
C VAL A 129 -12.96 11.99 -4.57
N ASP A 130 -12.44 12.53 -3.46
CA ASP A 130 -11.71 11.72 -2.47
C ASP A 130 -12.64 10.69 -1.84
N VAL A 131 -12.50 9.43 -2.25
CA VAL A 131 -13.34 8.30 -1.82
C VAL A 131 -13.31 8.12 -0.29
N HIS A 132 -12.21 8.47 0.37
CA HIS A 132 -12.16 8.45 1.84
C HIS A 132 -13.09 9.49 2.46
N SER A 133 -13.11 10.71 1.93
CA SER A 133 -14.01 11.76 2.40
C SER A 133 -15.46 11.49 2.01
N ALA A 134 -15.71 10.93 0.82
CA ALA A 134 -17.03 10.48 0.42
C ALA A 134 -17.56 9.40 1.38
N THR A 135 -16.77 8.35 1.63
CA THR A 135 -17.12 7.31 2.61
C THR A 135 -17.35 7.92 3.99
N ALA A 136 -16.50 8.85 4.44
CA ALA A 136 -16.66 9.52 5.73
C ALA A 136 -17.97 10.32 5.82
N SER A 137 -18.29 11.11 4.79
CA SER A 137 -19.52 11.89 4.71
C SER A 137 -20.75 11.02 4.90
N MET A 138 -20.77 9.86 4.26
CA MET A 138 -21.88 8.90 4.35
C MET A 138 -21.95 8.22 5.71
N MET A 139 -20.82 7.77 6.24
CA MET A 139 -20.77 6.99 7.49
C MET A 139 -21.05 7.82 8.74
N PHE A 140 -20.58 9.07 8.75
CA PHE A 140 -20.80 10.01 9.86
C PHE A 140 -22.03 10.89 9.63
N ASN A 141 -22.73 10.72 8.50
CA ASN A 141 -23.88 11.52 8.10
C ASN A 141 -23.61 13.04 8.19
N VAL A 142 -22.45 13.46 7.67
CA VAL A 142 -22.03 14.87 7.60
C VAL A 142 -21.83 15.28 6.14
N PRO A 143 -22.14 16.53 5.75
CA PRO A 143 -21.80 17.05 4.42
C PRO A 143 -20.31 16.87 4.07
N LEU A 144 -19.99 16.69 2.79
CA LEU A 144 -18.60 16.43 2.34
C LEU A 144 -17.62 17.53 2.76
N ASN A 145 -18.07 18.79 2.78
CA ASN A 145 -17.31 19.96 3.23
C ASN A 145 -17.13 20.04 4.75
N GLU A 146 -17.85 19.23 5.52
CA GLU A 146 -17.77 19.14 6.99
C GLU A 146 -17.01 17.88 7.45
N VAL A 147 -16.49 17.08 6.51
CA VAL A 147 -15.67 15.91 6.83
C VAL A 147 -14.37 16.35 7.49
N THR A 148 -14.22 16.00 8.77
CA THR A 148 -12.99 16.27 9.52
C THR A 148 -11.85 15.32 9.12
N LYS A 149 -10.61 15.68 9.47
CA LYS A 149 -9.45 14.79 9.27
C LYS A 149 -9.60 13.45 9.99
N ASP A 150 -10.24 13.44 11.17
CA ASP A 150 -10.50 12.22 11.93
C ASP A 150 -11.57 11.36 11.26
N HIS A 151 -12.65 11.97 10.75
CA HIS A 151 -13.66 11.25 9.95
C HIS A 151 -13.01 10.57 8.74
N ARG A 152 -12.19 11.32 7.98
CA ARG A 152 -11.45 10.79 6.83
C ARG A 152 -10.48 9.66 7.23
N ARG A 153 -9.78 9.80 8.36
CA ARG A 153 -8.87 8.75 8.87
C ARG A 153 -9.61 7.45 9.18
N ASN A 154 -10.77 7.54 9.82
CA ASN A 154 -11.60 6.39 10.15
C ASN A 154 -12.17 5.75 8.87
N ALA A 155 -12.69 6.55 7.94
CA ALA A 155 -13.16 6.06 6.64
C ALA A 155 -12.05 5.41 5.81
N LYS A 156 -10.81 5.91 5.90
CA LYS A 156 -9.64 5.26 5.31
C LYS A 156 -9.41 3.87 5.90
N ALA A 157 -9.43 3.74 7.22
CA ALA A 157 -9.30 2.44 7.89
C ALA A 157 -10.43 1.48 7.48
N ILE A 158 -11.65 1.99 7.33
CA ILE A 158 -12.82 1.23 6.86
C ILE A 158 -12.63 0.77 5.42
N ASN A 159 -12.38 1.67 4.47
CA ASN A 159 -12.15 1.33 3.06
C ASN A 159 -11.11 0.22 2.92
N PHE A 160 -9.92 0.40 3.50
CA PHE A 160 -8.87 -0.63 3.42
C PHE A 160 -9.24 -1.91 4.17
N GLY A 161 -9.88 -1.82 5.34
CA GLY A 161 -10.33 -2.99 6.09
C GLY A 161 -11.32 -3.85 5.29
N LEU A 162 -12.35 -3.21 4.73
CA LEU A 162 -13.43 -3.91 4.03
C LEU A 162 -12.99 -4.48 2.69
N ILE A 163 -12.14 -3.76 1.98
CA ILE A 163 -11.47 -4.23 0.75
C ILE A 163 -10.70 -5.54 1.01
N TYR A 164 -10.11 -5.69 2.19
CA TYR A 164 -9.39 -6.92 2.55
C TYR A 164 -10.23 -7.96 3.30
N GLY A 165 -11.56 -7.79 3.33
CA GLY A 165 -12.46 -8.75 3.99
C GLY A 165 -12.30 -8.78 5.51
N MET A 166 -11.99 -7.64 6.13
CA MET A 166 -11.97 -7.50 7.58
C MET A 166 -13.36 -7.73 8.18
N SER A 167 -13.40 -8.38 9.34
CA SER A 167 -14.65 -8.58 10.09
C SER A 167 -15.00 -7.35 10.91
N ALA A 168 -16.27 -7.22 11.32
CA ALA A 168 -16.71 -6.18 12.27
C ALA A 168 -15.87 -6.15 13.56
N PHE A 169 -15.40 -7.32 14.02
CA PHE A 169 -14.49 -7.39 15.18
C PHE A 169 -13.11 -6.77 14.89
N GLY A 170 -12.53 -7.06 13.72
CA GLY A 170 -11.26 -6.47 13.32
C GLY A 170 -11.38 -4.95 13.14
N LEU A 171 -12.48 -4.52 12.52
CA LEU A 171 -12.74 -3.10 12.29
C LEU A 171 -12.93 -2.34 13.61
N ALA A 172 -13.77 -2.86 14.52
CA ALA A 172 -14.00 -2.29 15.84
C ALA A 172 -12.69 -2.00 16.59
N LYS A 173 -11.75 -2.95 16.57
CA LYS A 173 -10.42 -2.80 17.20
C LYS A 173 -9.55 -1.76 16.50
N GLN A 174 -9.67 -1.60 15.18
CA GLN A 174 -8.82 -0.71 14.40
C GLN A 174 -9.21 0.77 14.53
N ILE A 175 -10.51 1.07 14.63
CA ILE A 175 -11.03 2.44 14.73
C ILE A 175 -11.54 2.80 16.12
N ASP A 176 -11.33 1.91 17.10
CA ASP A 176 -11.69 2.09 18.51
C ASP A 176 -13.19 2.41 18.75
N VAL A 177 -14.06 1.53 18.24
CA VAL A 177 -15.53 1.64 18.39
C VAL A 177 -16.13 0.32 18.87
N SER A 178 -17.39 0.34 19.30
CA SER A 178 -18.08 -0.89 19.66
C SER A 178 -18.27 -1.81 18.46
N ARG A 179 -18.42 -3.12 18.71
CA ARG A 179 -18.71 -4.09 17.64
C ARG A 179 -20.02 -3.80 16.90
N THR A 180 -20.99 -3.20 17.59
CA THR A 180 -22.28 -2.83 17.02
C THR A 180 -22.12 -1.68 16.04
N GLU A 181 -21.38 -0.63 16.44
CA GLU A 181 -21.04 0.50 15.55
C GLU A 181 -20.24 0.03 14.34
N ALA A 182 -19.20 -0.79 14.55
CA ALA A 182 -18.42 -1.34 13.45
C ALA A 182 -19.28 -2.17 12.48
N LYS A 183 -20.31 -2.88 12.96
CA LYS A 183 -21.24 -3.58 12.09
C LYS A 183 -22.11 -2.60 11.29
N ALA A 184 -22.68 -1.59 11.93
CA ALA A 184 -23.48 -0.56 11.26
C ALA A 184 -22.68 0.15 10.16
N TYR A 185 -21.41 0.44 10.42
CA TYR A 185 -20.46 0.98 9.46
C TYR A 185 -20.21 0.06 8.26
N ILE A 186 -20.10 -1.24 8.48
CA ILE A 186 -19.96 -2.23 7.40
C ILE A 186 -21.23 -2.32 6.56
N ASP A 187 -22.37 -2.37 7.24
CA ASP A 187 -23.67 -2.48 6.58
C ASP A 187 -23.90 -1.23 5.71
N ALA A 188 -23.72 -0.02 6.24
CA ALA A 188 -23.85 1.23 5.48
C ALA A 188 -22.86 1.32 4.30
N TYR A 189 -21.64 0.81 4.45
CA TYR A 189 -20.66 0.76 3.37
C TYR A 189 -21.15 -0.09 2.19
N PHE A 190 -21.66 -1.30 2.45
CA PHE A 190 -22.20 -2.17 1.40
C PHE A 190 -23.61 -1.74 0.94
N GLU A 191 -24.34 -1.00 1.79
CA GLU A 191 -25.42 -0.05 1.51
C GLU A 191 -25.16 0.74 0.22
N ASN A 192 -24.04 1.45 0.27
CA ASN A 192 -23.67 2.43 -0.75
C ASN A 192 -22.82 1.86 -1.90
N TYR A 193 -22.09 0.77 -1.62
CA TYR A 193 -21.22 0.09 -2.58
C TYR A 193 -21.64 -1.39 -2.75
N PRO A 194 -22.86 -1.67 -3.24
CA PRO A 194 -23.41 -3.02 -3.27
C PRO A 194 -22.64 -3.95 -4.21
N SER A 195 -22.07 -3.42 -5.30
CA SER A 195 -21.33 -4.24 -6.26
C SER A 195 -20.00 -4.74 -5.68
N VAL A 196 -19.43 -4.01 -4.70
CA VAL A 196 -18.26 -4.48 -3.94
C VAL A 196 -18.60 -5.75 -3.15
N LEU A 197 -19.75 -5.79 -2.47
CA LEU A 197 -20.18 -6.97 -1.73
C LEU A 197 -20.42 -8.16 -2.67
N ASN A 198 -21.04 -7.91 -3.83
CA ASN A 198 -21.27 -8.92 -4.86
C ASN A 198 -19.95 -9.49 -5.39
N TYR A 199 -18.99 -8.63 -5.73
CA TYR A 199 -17.64 -9.05 -6.10
C TYR A 199 -16.99 -9.92 -5.02
N MET A 200 -17.04 -9.50 -3.75
CA MET A 200 -16.45 -10.27 -2.65
C MET A 200 -17.07 -11.66 -2.49
N ASN A 201 -18.38 -11.79 -2.69
CA ASN A 201 -19.07 -13.07 -2.60
C ASN A 201 -18.79 -13.95 -3.82
N ASN A 202 -18.85 -13.39 -5.02
CA ASN A 202 -18.57 -14.11 -6.26
C ASN A 202 -17.13 -14.64 -6.29
N THR A 203 -16.16 -13.81 -5.90
CA THR A 203 -14.74 -14.22 -5.82
C THR A 203 -14.52 -15.40 -4.87
N LYS A 204 -15.26 -15.47 -3.75
CA LYS A 204 -15.20 -16.62 -2.83
C LYS A 204 -15.74 -17.89 -3.50
N GLU A 205 -16.85 -17.80 -4.23
CA GLU A 205 -17.44 -18.96 -4.89
C GLU A 205 -16.57 -19.45 -6.05
N ILE A 206 -16.04 -18.53 -6.86
CA ILE A 206 -15.05 -18.84 -7.91
C ILE A 206 -13.83 -19.53 -7.29
N ALA A 207 -13.27 -18.96 -6.22
CA ALA A 207 -12.10 -19.54 -5.54
C ALA A 207 -12.37 -20.96 -5.01
N LYS A 208 -13.56 -21.23 -4.45
CA LYS A 208 -13.93 -22.57 -3.98
C LYS A 208 -14.08 -23.57 -5.13
N ALA A 209 -14.63 -23.11 -6.26
CA ALA A 209 -14.90 -23.96 -7.42
C ALA A 209 -13.62 -24.35 -8.17
N GLN A 210 -12.74 -23.39 -8.45
CA GLN A 210 -11.54 -23.63 -9.28
C GLN A 210 -10.23 -23.73 -8.49
N GLY A 211 -10.22 -23.36 -7.21
CA GLY A 211 -9.05 -23.46 -6.34
C GLY A 211 -8.04 -22.32 -6.46
N TYR A 212 -8.32 -21.29 -7.27
CA TYR A 212 -7.47 -20.11 -7.44
C TYR A 212 -8.28 -18.85 -7.78
N VAL A 213 -7.64 -17.69 -7.66
CA VAL A 213 -8.15 -16.38 -8.11
C VAL A 213 -7.15 -15.73 -9.06
N GLU A 214 -7.61 -14.77 -9.88
CA GLU A 214 -6.82 -14.11 -10.92
C GLU A 214 -6.80 -12.59 -10.77
N THR A 215 -5.72 -11.95 -11.24
CA THR A 215 -5.63 -10.48 -11.39
C THR A 215 -6.25 -10.02 -12.71
N VAL A 216 -6.37 -8.70 -12.91
CA VAL A 216 -6.83 -8.11 -14.19
C VAL A 216 -5.92 -8.48 -15.38
N MET A 217 -4.67 -8.88 -15.12
CA MET A 217 -3.72 -9.34 -16.15
C MET A 217 -3.53 -10.88 -16.15
N GLY A 218 -4.39 -11.63 -15.45
CA GLY A 218 -4.39 -13.10 -15.48
C GLY A 218 -3.36 -13.78 -14.57
N ARG A 219 -2.68 -13.07 -13.65
CA ARG A 219 -1.82 -13.71 -12.64
C ARG A 219 -2.68 -14.53 -11.69
N ARG A 220 -2.31 -15.79 -11.46
CA ARG A 220 -3.03 -16.70 -10.56
C ARG A 220 -2.45 -16.75 -9.16
N LEU A 221 -3.32 -16.82 -8.16
CA LEU A 221 -2.98 -17.28 -6.82
C LEU A 221 -3.80 -18.52 -6.45
N TYR A 222 -3.12 -19.65 -6.29
CA TYR A 222 -3.74 -20.90 -5.83
C TYR A 222 -3.98 -20.90 -4.32
N LEU A 223 -5.14 -21.39 -3.91
CA LEU A 223 -5.64 -21.33 -2.53
C LEU A 223 -5.91 -22.75 -2.02
N PRO A 224 -4.87 -23.52 -1.63
CA PRO A 224 -5.03 -24.93 -1.26
C PRO A 224 -5.96 -25.15 -0.05
N GLN A 225 -6.12 -24.11 0.79
CA GLN A 225 -6.96 -24.16 1.99
C GLN A 225 -8.39 -23.63 1.77
N ILE A 226 -8.79 -23.30 0.54
CA ILE A 226 -10.10 -22.69 0.25
C ILE A 226 -11.29 -23.59 0.67
N ASN A 227 -11.10 -24.91 0.56
CA ASN A 227 -12.08 -25.93 0.95
C ASN A 227 -11.68 -26.68 2.23
N ALA A 228 -10.79 -26.10 3.06
CA ALA A 228 -10.33 -26.75 4.28
C ALA A 228 -11.48 -27.00 5.28
N LYS A 229 -11.52 -28.20 5.88
CA LYS A 229 -12.46 -28.50 6.98
C LYS A 229 -12.22 -27.62 8.21
N ASN A 230 -10.96 -27.22 8.44
CA ASN A 230 -10.61 -26.29 9.50
C ASN A 230 -11.10 -24.88 9.12
N LYS A 231 -12.09 -24.38 9.88
CA LYS A 231 -12.72 -23.08 9.64
C LYS A 231 -11.75 -21.91 9.71
N MET A 232 -10.74 -21.95 10.56
CA MET A 232 -9.76 -20.86 10.65
C MET A 232 -8.91 -20.78 9.37
N LEU A 233 -8.45 -21.93 8.87
CA LEU A 233 -7.68 -22.00 7.61
C LEU A 233 -8.54 -21.60 6.40
N GLN A 234 -9.78 -22.08 6.35
CA GLN A 234 -10.73 -21.71 5.31
C GLN A 234 -11.02 -20.21 5.31
N GLN A 235 -11.29 -19.60 6.46
CA GLN A 235 -11.55 -18.17 6.56
C GLN A 235 -10.33 -17.32 6.19
N HIS A 236 -9.13 -17.79 6.50
CA HIS A 236 -7.90 -17.15 6.01
C HIS A 236 -7.83 -17.20 4.48
N ALA A 237 -8.03 -18.38 3.87
CA ALA A 237 -8.02 -18.54 2.42
C ALA A 237 -9.09 -17.69 1.71
N LEU A 238 -10.29 -17.58 2.29
CA LEU A 238 -11.36 -16.73 1.74
C LEU A 238 -10.98 -15.24 1.76
N ARG A 239 -10.32 -14.75 2.82
CA ARG A 239 -9.80 -13.37 2.84
C ARG A 239 -8.68 -13.17 1.83
N THR A 240 -7.77 -14.14 1.72
CA THR A 240 -6.72 -14.11 0.69
C THR A 240 -7.32 -14.09 -0.72
N ALA A 241 -8.39 -14.84 -0.97
CA ALA A 241 -9.09 -14.86 -2.25
C ALA A 241 -9.62 -13.48 -2.65
N ILE A 242 -10.17 -12.71 -1.70
CA ILE A 242 -10.68 -11.37 -1.95
C ILE A 242 -9.53 -10.38 -2.21
N ASN A 243 -8.48 -10.43 -1.39
CA ASN A 243 -7.36 -9.47 -1.44
C ASN A 243 -6.47 -9.66 -2.67
N ALA A 244 -6.14 -10.91 -3.03
CA ALA A 244 -5.11 -11.21 -4.00
C ALA A 244 -5.34 -10.63 -5.41
N PRO A 245 -6.57 -10.62 -5.96
CA PRO A 245 -6.83 -9.95 -7.23
C PRO A 245 -6.46 -8.46 -7.22
N MET A 246 -6.74 -7.74 -6.13
CA MET A 246 -6.44 -6.30 -6.03
C MET A 246 -4.95 -6.06 -5.84
N GLN A 247 -4.36 -6.73 -4.84
CA GLN A 247 -2.95 -6.55 -4.53
C GLN A 247 -2.05 -7.03 -5.68
N GLY A 248 -2.43 -8.12 -6.34
CA GLY A 248 -1.73 -8.66 -7.50
C GLY A 248 -1.91 -7.81 -8.75
N SER A 249 -3.09 -7.24 -8.99
CA SER A 249 -3.29 -6.30 -10.09
C SER A 249 -2.45 -5.04 -9.91
N SER A 250 -2.34 -4.51 -8.68
CA SER A 250 -1.43 -3.39 -8.37
C SER A 250 0.03 -3.78 -8.66
N ALA A 251 0.43 -5.01 -8.32
CA ALA A 251 1.76 -5.52 -8.62
C ALA A 251 2.01 -5.69 -10.13
N ASP A 252 1.00 -6.08 -10.89
CA ASP A 252 1.11 -6.23 -12.35
C ASP A 252 1.20 -4.85 -13.02
N ILE A 253 0.38 -3.88 -12.59
CA ILE A 253 0.40 -2.51 -13.10
C ILE A 253 1.75 -1.83 -12.82
N ILE A 254 2.26 -1.89 -11.58
CA ILE A 254 3.56 -1.25 -11.26
C ILE A 254 4.70 -1.89 -12.05
N LYS A 255 4.69 -3.21 -12.27
CA LYS A 255 5.69 -3.89 -13.10
C LYS A 255 5.59 -3.49 -14.57
N LYS A 256 4.38 -3.37 -15.11
CA LYS A 256 4.19 -2.88 -16.46
C LYS A 256 4.69 -1.44 -16.60
N ALA A 257 4.40 -0.58 -15.63
CA ALA A 257 4.88 0.80 -15.60
C ALA A 257 6.41 0.87 -15.56
N MET A 258 7.06 -0.01 -14.79
CA MET A 258 8.51 -0.13 -14.78
C MET A 258 9.06 -0.47 -16.17
N LEU A 259 8.41 -1.38 -16.91
CA LEU A 259 8.82 -1.74 -18.27
C LEU A 259 8.60 -0.58 -19.25
N ASP A 260 7.45 0.09 -19.20
CA ASP A 260 7.12 1.23 -20.06
C ASP A 260 8.12 2.39 -19.83
N VAL A 261 8.44 2.68 -18.57
CA VAL A 261 9.44 3.69 -18.19
C VAL A 261 10.86 3.26 -18.57
N TYR A 262 11.24 1.99 -18.35
CA TYR A 262 12.55 1.48 -18.76
C TYR A 262 12.74 1.59 -20.28
N GLN A 263 11.72 1.23 -21.06
CA GLN A 263 11.75 1.35 -22.52
C GLN A 263 11.89 2.81 -22.98
N TRP A 264 11.24 3.75 -22.30
CA TRP A 264 11.39 5.18 -22.60
C TRP A 264 12.77 5.72 -22.23
N ILE A 265 13.32 5.33 -21.07
CA ILE A 265 14.66 5.75 -20.63
C ILE A 265 15.72 5.23 -21.61
N GLY A 266 15.60 3.97 -22.04
CA GLY A 266 16.60 3.30 -22.86
C GLY A 266 17.89 2.98 -22.10
N ASP A 267 18.86 2.36 -22.76
CA ASP A 267 20.07 1.87 -22.09
C ASP A 267 21.14 2.96 -21.84
N ASP A 268 21.12 4.04 -22.63
CA ASP A 268 22.22 5.03 -22.70
C ASP A 268 21.84 6.43 -22.19
N ASN A 269 20.72 6.62 -21.50
CA ASN A 269 20.33 7.95 -21.01
C ASN A 269 21.04 8.29 -19.67
N PRO A 270 22.01 9.23 -19.66
CA PRO A 270 22.76 9.55 -18.44
C PRO A 270 21.99 10.51 -17.51
N ASP A 271 20.90 11.12 -17.98
CA ASP A 271 20.18 12.18 -17.28
C ASP A 271 19.07 11.64 -16.36
N ILE A 272 18.75 10.34 -16.41
CA ILE A 272 17.75 9.69 -15.56
C ILE A 272 18.09 8.24 -15.26
N LYS A 273 17.86 7.82 -14.01
CA LYS A 273 17.91 6.42 -13.60
C LYS A 273 16.75 6.09 -12.67
N MET A 274 16.05 4.98 -12.92
CA MET A 274 15.15 4.40 -11.95
C MET A 274 15.97 3.70 -10.87
N ILE A 275 15.88 4.18 -9.62
CA ILE A 275 16.76 3.74 -8.52
C ILE A 275 16.03 2.88 -7.48
N MET A 276 14.71 3.06 -7.31
CA MET A 276 13.93 2.28 -6.35
C MET A 276 12.51 2.00 -6.84
N GLN A 277 11.96 0.88 -6.36
CA GLN A 277 10.55 0.52 -6.42
C GLN A 277 10.12 0.21 -4.98
N VAL A 278 9.16 0.96 -4.43
CA VAL A 278 8.72 0.80 -3.04
C VAL A 278 7.20 0.91 -2.99
N HIS A 279 6.53 -0.17 -2.58
CA HIS A 279 5.06 -0.25 -2.60
C HIS A 279 4.48 0.01 -4.01
N ASP A 280 3.77 1.11 -4.20
CA ASP A 280 3.15 1.64 -5.41
C ASP A 280 3.94 2.81 -6.03
N GLU A 281 5.13 3.10 -5.50
CA GLU A 281 6.01 4.20 -5.90
C GLU A 281 7.21 3.72 -6.73
N LEU A 282 7.55 4.49 -7.77
CA LEU A 282 8.82 4.45 -8.48
C LEU A 282 9.64 5.70 -8.15
N VAL A 283 10.93 5.50 -7.83
CA VAL A 283 11.84 6.58 -7.47
C VAL A 283 12.98 6.65 -8.48
N PHE A 284 13.31 7.86 -8.88
CA PHE A 284 14.27 8.18 -9.91
C PHE A 284 15.31 9.18 -9.40
N GLU A 285 16.52 9.06 -9.92
CA GLU A 285 17.54 10.11 -9.84
C GLU A 285 17.61 10.77 -11.22
N VAL A 286 17.37 12.08 -11.28
CA VAL A 286 17.22 12.84 -12.53
C VAL A 286 18.09 14.07 -12.50
N LYS A 287 18.75 14.41 -13.61
CA LYS A 287 19.53 15.64 -13.73
C LYS A 287 18.62 16.84 -13.49
N ALA A 288 19.05 17.76 -12.62
CA ALA A 288 18.21 18.85 -12.14
C ALA A 288 17.60 19.70 -13.28
N SER A 289 18.36 19.92 -14.36
CA SER A 289 17.89 20.68 -15.54
C SER A 289 16.78 19.99 -16.35
N LYS A 290 16.48 18.71 -16.07
CA LYS A 290 15.49 17.88 -16.76
C LYS A 290 14.33 17.45 -15.87
N ALA A 291 14.32 17.88 -14.61
CA ALA A 291 13.39 17.40 -13.59
C ALA A 291 11.92 17.57 -14.03
N ASP A 292 11.51 18.76 -14.45
CA ASP A 292 10.11 19.02 -14.83
C ASP A 292 9.70 18.22 -16.07
N GLU A 293 10.53 18.19 -17.11
CA GLU A 293 10.29 17.44 -18.35
C GLU A 293 10.08 15.94 -18.05
N PHE A 294 10.96 15.36 -17.24
CA PHE A 294 10.93 13.94 -16.94
C PHE A 294 9.84 13.60 -15.93
N ALA A 295 9.53 14.47 -14.96
CA ALA A 295 8.41 14.30 -14.04
C ALA A 295 7.09 14.14 -14.80
N HIS A 296 6.78 15.05 -15.74
CA HIS A 296 5.57 14.97 -16.56
C HIS A 296 5.55 13.70 -17.43
N LYS A 297 6.70 13.33 -17.99
CA LYS A 297 6.79 12.13 -18.83
C LYS A 297 6.59 10.84 -18.03
N ILE A 298 7.20 10.72 -16.85
CA ILE A 298 7.00 9.60 -15.93
C ILE A 298 5.53 9.52 -15.50
N GLN A 299 4.94 10.65 -15.10
CA GLN A 299 3.54 10.72 -14.70
C GLN A 299 2.62 10.20 -15.80
N THR A 300 2.84 10.62 -17.04
CA THR A 300 2.05 10.20 -18.21
C THR A 300 2.22 8.70 -18.45
N LEU A 301 3.46 8.19 -18.51
CA LEU A 301 3.72 6.77 -18.78
C LEU A 301 3.09 5.86 -17.72
N MET A 302 3.19 6.24 -16.45
CA MET A 302 2.58 5.50 -15.35
C MET A 302 1.05 5.57 -15.40
N SER A 303 0.47 6.76 -15.60
CA SER A 303 -1.00 6.92 -15.67
C SER A 303 -1.62 6.15 -16.85
N ASP A 304 -0.90 6.05 -17.98
CA ASP A 304 -1.36 5.37 -19.19
C ASP A 304 -0.93 3.90 -19.27
N THR A 305 -0.25 3.38 -18.25
CA THR A 305 0.36 2.04 -18.26
C THR A 305 -0.66 0.94 -18.57
N TYR A 306 -1.86 1.02 -17.99
CA TYR A 306 -2.90 -0.01 -18.18
C TYR A 306 -4.29 0.61 -18.14
N PRO A 307 -5.16 0.30 -19.11
CA PRO A 307 -6.52 0.85 -19.14
C PRO A 307 -7.37 0.20 -18.05
N LEU A 308 -7.89 1.02 -17.15
CA LEU A 308 -9.00 0.70 -16.27
C LEU A 308 -10.22 1.53 -16.70
N ASP A 309 -11.41 1.22 -16.17
CA ASP A 309 -12.63 2.01 -16.44
C ASP A 309 -12.61 3.42 -15.80
N ILE A 310 -11.56 3.70 -15.03
CA ILE A 310 -11.26 4.98 -14.39
C ILE A 310 -9.77 5.31 -14.58
N PRO A 311 -9.38 6.59 -14.62
CA PRO A 311 -7.98 6.95 -14.79
C PRO A 311 -7.12 6.44 -13.64
N LEU A 312 -5.93 5.93 -13.95
CA LEU A 312 -4.86 5.83 -12.96
C LEU A 312 -4.30 7.23 -12.73
N VAL A 313 -4.10 7.59 -11.46
CA VAL A 313 -3.54 8.89 -11.08
C VAL A 313 -2.22 8.66 -10.40
N VAL A 314 -1.22 9.44 -10.78
CA VAL A 314 0.15 9.35 -10.26
C VAL A 314 0.52 10.70 -9.68
N ASP A 315 0.79 10.72 -8.38
CA ASP A 315 1.30 11.88 -7.67
C ASP A 315 2.82 11.91 -7.86
N VAL A 316 3.37 13.04 -8.31
CA VAL A 316 4.81 13.20 -8.55
C VAL A 316 5.37 14.34 -7.72
N GLY A 317 6.40 14.05 -6.94
CA GLY A 317 7.17 15.04 -6.21
C GLY A 317 8.65 15.03 -6.59
N VAL A 318 9.29 16.18 -6.39
CA VAL A 318 10.70 16.42 -6.74
C VAL A 318 11.40 17.02 -5.53
N GLY A 319 12.60 16.54 -5.21
CA GLY A 319 13.38 17.09 -4.11
C GLY A 319 14.82 16.59 -4.07
N ASP A 320 15.63 17.12 -3.18
CA ASP A 320 17.05 16.74 -3.03
C ASP A 320 17.21 15.38 -2.33
N SER A 321 16.15 14.90 -1.68
CA SER A 321 16.10 13.61 -0.98
C SER A 321 14.77 12.91 -1.20
N TRP A 322 14.74 11.61 -0.94
CA TRP A 322 13.50 10.82 -1.01
C TRP A 322 12.39 11.38 -0.12
N GLN A 323 12.72 11.92 1.06
CA GLN A 323 11.72 12.55 1.95
C GLN A 323 11.14 13.86 1.41
N GLN A 324 11.87 14.59 0.58
CA GLN A 324 11.36 15.83 -0.02
C GLN A 324 10.54 15.57 -1.29
N ALA A 325 10.91 14.51 -2.02
CA ALA A 325 10.18 14.09 -3.21
C ALA A 325 8.88 13.32 -2.90
N HIS A 326 8.78 12.73 -1.70
CA HIS A 326 7.60 11.99 -1.21
C HIS A 326 6.70 12.85 -0.32
#